data_AF-A0A975LFX7-F1
#
_entry.id   AF-A0A975LFX7-F1
#
_cell.length_a   1.000
_cell.length_b   1.000
_cell.length_c   1.000
_cell.angle_alpha   90.00
_cell.angle_beta   90.00
_cell.angle_gamma   90.00
#
_symmetry.space_group_name_H-M   'P 1'
#
loop_
_entity.id
_entity.type
_entity.pdbx_description
1 polymer ?
#
loop_
_entity_poly.entity_id
_entity_poly.type
_entity_poly.pdbx_seq_one_letter_code
_entity_poly.pdbx_strand_id
1 'polypeptide(L)'
;MGLRTIIKLYFRLIILIIFSTFLAYDYYYSTNMTNYLINYKLFNVVSIIHILWLFLVLEMIVLIIPKFNRYSYSGKHLLKHCLPETNYNQEKLDQFTNQNKKRALNSAIFWILLNAPFALLFFLGYLHPRFFYWLFFLYYFFDTVCINIFCIFHVYIVRNKCCNECRIYNWSNFMYCTPLLFMPNFWNYSLIFLSIIILIQWEVSVHFHPERFSSISNRTLQCKHCPHKCRYNTNKHTLIQWINKIGQSLYNKFKHAKS
;
A
#
# COMPACT_ATOMS: atom_id res chain seq x y z
N MET A 1 -10.20 -2.45 12.09
CA MET A 1 -10.07 -1.89 10.72
C MET A 1 -11.12 -0.80 10.56
N GLY A 2 -10.83 0.33 9.94
CA GLY A 2 -11.81 1.41 9.76
C GLY A 2 -12.80 1.12 8.64
N LEU A 3 -14.01 1.67 8.71
CA LEU A 3 -15.08 1.47 7.70
C LEU A 3 -14.60 1.76 6.26
N ARG A 4 -13.89 2.88 6.06
CA ARG A 4 -13.30 3.25 4.76
C ARG A 4 -12.40 2.16 4.18
N THR A 5 -11.59 1.53 5.02
CA THR A 5 -10.66 0.48 4.59
C THR A 5 -11.40 -0.81 4.23
N ILE A 6 -12.45 -1.14 4.99
CA ILE A 6 -13.32 -2.29 4.70
C ILE A 6 -14.03 -2.11 3.36
N ILE A 7 -14.60 -0.92 3.12
CA ILE A 7 -15.23 -0.58 1.83
C ILE A 7 -14.24 -0.75 0.67
N LYS A 8 -13.01 -0.23 0.82
CA LYS A 8 -11.96 -0.40 -0.20
C LYS A 8 -11.62 -1.87 -0.46
N LEU A 9 -11.52 -2.68 0.59
CA LEU A 9 -11.23 -4.11 0.47
C LEU A 9 -12.33 -4.84 -0.32
N TYR A 10 -13.60 -4.64 0.05
CA TYR A 10 -14.73 -5.25 -0.66
C TYR A 10 -14.84 -4.77 -2.10
N PHE A 11 -14.64 -3.47 -2.35
CA PHE A 11 -14.63 -2.93 -3.71
C PHE A 11 -13.58 -3.61 -4.60
N ARG A 12 -12.33 -3.71 -4.12
CA ARG A 12 -11.26 -4.39 -4.87
C ARG A 12 -11.53 -5.89 -5.05
N LEU A 13 -12.12 -6.54 -4.03
CA LEU A 13 -12.52 -7.95 -4.11
C LEU A 13 -13.60 -8.18 -5.18
N ILE A 14 -14.63 -7.34 -5.21
CA ILE A 14 -15.72 -7.43 -6.20
C ILE A 14 -15.16 -7.29 -7.61
N ILE A 15 -14.27 -6.32 -7.84
CA ILE A 15 -13.60 -6.15 -9.14
C ILE A 15 -12.83 -7.42 -9.52
N LEU A 16 -12.03 -7.97 -8.61
CA LEU A 16 -11.29 -9.20 -8.85
C LEU A 16 -12.21 -10.37 -9.20
N ILE A 17 -13.32 -10.55 -8.48
CA ILE A 17 -14.29 -11.61 -8.73
C ILE A 17 -14.90 -11.44 -10.13
N ILE A 18 -15.36 -10.24 -10.47
CA ILE A 18 -15.92 -9.94 -11.80
C ILE A 18 -14.90 -10.27 -12.90
N PHE A 19 -13.67 -9.77 -12.82
CA PHE A 19 -12.67 -10.07 -13.85
C PHE A 19 -12.29 -11.56 -13.90
N SER A 20 -12.30 -12.26 -12.76
CA SER A 20 -12.05 -13.70 -12.71
C SER A 20 -13.15 -14.49 -13.40
N THR A 21 -14.42 -14.12 -13.21
CA THR A 21 -15.55 -14.79 -13.86
C THR A 21 -15.56 -14.54 -15.36
N PHE A 22 -15.31 -13.31 -15.81
CA PHE A 22 -15.20 -12.99 -17.23
C PHE A 22 -14.01 -13.68 -17.91
N LEU A 23 -12.86 -13.78 -17.24
CA LEU A 23 -11.71 -14.51 -17.78
C LEU A 23 -12.00 -16.02 -17.89
N ALA A 24 -12.64 -16.61 -16.88
CA ALA A 24 -13.04 -18.01 -16.91
C ALA A 24 -14.07 -18.29 -18.02
N TYR A 25 -15.02 -17.37 -18.21
CA TYR A 25 -16.00 -17.42 -19.29
C TYR A 25 -15.35 -17.34 -20.68
N ASP A 26 -14.43 -16.38 -20.86
CA ASP A 26 -13.62 -16.23 -22.08
C ASP A 26 -12.85 -17.49 -22.41
N TYR A 27 -12.26 -18.14 -21.39
CA TYR A 27 -11.50 -19.38 -21.55
C TYR A 27 -12.39 -20.57 -21.94
N TYR A 28 -13.53 -20.76 -21.27
CA TYR A 28 -14.41 -21.92 -21.50
C TYR A 28 -15.19 -21.81 -22.82
N TYR A 29 -15.65 -20.62 -23.18
CA TYR A 29 -16.49 -20.39 -24.37
C TYR A 29 -15.72 -19.80 -25.55
N SER A 30 -14.39 -19.64 -25.44
CA SER A 30 -13.54 -19.00 -26.46
C SER A 30 -14.08 -17.63 -26.91
N THR A 31 -14.60 -16.85 -25.96
CA THR A 31 -15.16 -15.51 -26.22
C THR A 31 -14.15 -14.40 -25.90
N ASN A 32 -14.52 -13.15 -26.21
CA ASN A 32 -13.73 -11.94 -25.95
C ASN A 32 -14.45 -10.96 -25.02
N MET A 33 -15.27 -11.46 -24.10
CA MET A 33 -16.07 -10.65 -23.20
C MET A 33 -15.23 -9.80 -22.24
N THR A 34 -14.05 -10.25 -21.83
CA THR A 34 -13.15 -9.42 -21.00
C THR A 34 -12.74 -8.14 -21.74
N ASN A 35 -12.39 -8.25 -23.03
CA ASN A 35 -12.04 -7.10 -23.85
C ASN A 35 -13.25 -6.20 -24.11
N TYR A 36 -14.43 -6.79 -24.28
CA TYR A 36 -15.68 -6.04 -24.41
C TYR A 36 -15.97 -5.24 -23.14
N LEU A 37 -15.85 -5.85 -21.95
CA LEU A 37 -16.08 -5.19 -20.67
C LEU A 37 -15.13 -4.01 -20.45
N ILE A 38 -13.82 -4.21 -20.68
CA ILE A 38 -12.82 -3.15 -20.50
C ILE A 38 -13.09 -1.96 -21.44
N ASN A 39 -13.45 -2.25 -22.69
CA ASN A 39 -13.66 -1.24 -23.73
C ASN A 39 -15.11 -0.79 -23.88
N TYR A 40 -16.01 -1.27 -23.00
CA TYR A 40 -17.42 -0.94 -23.04
C TYR A 40 -17.60 0.57 -22.86
N LYS A 41 -18.19 1.24 -23.86
CA LYS A 41 -18.38 2.69 -23.85
C LYS A 41 -19.67 3.05 -23.12
N LEU A 42 -19.54 3.66 -21.95
CA LEU A 42 -20.60 4.41 -21.29
C LEU A 42 -20.85 5.71 -22.05
N PHE A 43 -22.13 5.99 -22.33
CA PHE A 43 -22.57 7.19 -23.04
C PHE A 43 -21.84 7.41 -24.39
N ASN A 44 -21.41 6.34 -25.06
CA ASN A 44 -20.65 6.34 -26.32
C ASN A 44 -19.29 7.06 -26.30
N VAL A 45 -18.83 7.58 -25.16
CA VAL A 45 -17.60 8.38 -25.06
C VAL A 45 -16.60 7.81 -24.05
N VAL A 46 -17.06 7.35 -22.89
CA VAL A 46 -16.17 6.97 -21.77
C VAL A 46 -16.18 5.47 -21.57
N SER A 47 -15.04 4.79 -21.71
CA SER A 47 -14.96 3.35 -21.43
C SER A 47 -14.67 3.05 -19.96
N ILE A 48 -14.93 1.81 -19.54
CA ILE A 48 -14.63 1.35 -18.17
C ILE A 48 -13.15 1.53 -17.84
N ILE A 49 -12.25 1.28 -18.80
CA ILE A 49 -10.81 1.53 -18.61
C ILE A 49 -10.50 3.00 -18.30
N HIS A 50 -11.21 3.97 -18.88
CA HIS A 50 -11.01 5.39 -18.55
C HIS A 50 -11.40 5.71 -17.11
N ILE A 51 -12.48 5.11 -16.61
CA ILE A 51 -12.95 5.31 -15.24
C ILE A 51 -11.97 4.70 -14.25
N LEU A 52 -11.54 3.46 -14.49
CA LEU A 52 -10.54 2.77 -13.67
C LEU A 52 -9.21 3.51 -13.68
N TRP A 53 -8.78 3.96 -14.86
CA TRP A 53 -7.58 4.75 -15.03
C TRP A 53 -7.63 6.03 -14.19
N LEU A 54 -8.69 6.84 -14.35
CA LEU A 54 -8.83 8.10 -13.63
C LEU A 54 -8.84 7.86 -12.11
N PHE A 55 -9.56 6.83 -11.66
CA PHE A 55 -9.61 6.47 -10.26
C PHE A 55 -8.21 6.13 -9.70
N LEU A 56 -7.42 5.32 -10.40
CA LEU A 56 -6.07 4.95 -9.98
C LEU A 56 -5.08 6.12 -10.05
N VAL A 57 -5.18 6.95 -11.08
CA VAL A 57 -4.41 8.20 -11.19
C VAL A 57 -4.68 9.10 -9.99
N LEU A 58 -5.95 9.27 -9.59
CA LEU A 58 -6.31 10.06 -8.42
C LEU A 58 -5.75 9.46 -7.13
N GLU A 59 -5.77 8.12 -6.96
CA GLU A 59 -5.15 7.47 -5.80
C GLU A 59 -3.63 7.75 -5.75
N MET A 60 -2.94 7.68 -6.89
CA MET A 60 -1.52 7.94 -7.01
C MET A 60 -1.16 9.43 -6.79
N ILE A 61 -1.94 10.37 -7.34
CA ILE A 61 -1.74 11.82 -7.17
C ILE A 61 -1.84 12.23 -5.69
N VAL A 62 -2.76 11.62 -4.93
CA VAL A 62 -2.90 11.87 -3.49
C VAL A 62 -1.63 11.52 -2.71
N LEU A 63 -0.83 10.57 -3.20
CA LEU A 63 0.44 10.18 -2.57
C LEU A 63 1.56 11.19 -2.83
N ILE A 64 1.59 11.76 -4.05
CA ILE A 64 2.59 12.74 -4.50
C ILE A 64 2.34 14.09 -3.82
N ILE A 65 1.09 14.57 -3.85
CA ILE A 65 0.76 15.92 -3.40
C ILE A 65 0.75 15.97 -1.86
N PRO A 66 1.66 16.74 -1.23
CA PRO A 66 1.77 16.76 0.23
C PRO A 66 0.47 17.18 0.91
N LYS A 67 -0.30 18.10 0.33
CA LYS A 67 -1.57 18.59 0.90
C LYS A 67 -2.60 17.47 1.10
N PHE A 68 -2.65 16.48 0.20
CA PHE A 68 -3.65 15.41 0.24
C PHE A 68 -3.19 14.17 1.04
N ASN A 69 -1.88 13.97 1.21
CA ASN A 69 -1.33 12.82 1.92
C ASN A 69 -1.52 12.94 3.45
N ARG A 70 -2.56 12.29 3.99
CA ARG A 70 -2.92 12.38 5.42
C ARG A 70 -2.21 11.38 6.32
N TYR A 71 -1.62 10.32 5.78
CA TYR A 71 -1.13 9.20 6.57
C TYR A 71 0.40 9.17 6.65
N SER A 72 0.93 8.99 7.86
CA SER A 72 2.39 8.93 8.08
C SER A 72 3.06 7.77 7.33
N TYR A 73 2.39 6.62 7.19
CA TYR A 73 2.97 5.45 6.52
C TYR A 73 3.24 5.69 5.03
N SER A 74 2.36 6.41 4.33
CA SER A 74 2.50 6.75 2.91
C SER A 74 3.24 8.07 2.68
N GLY A 75 3.35 8.87 3.74
CA GLY A 75 3.91 10.22 3.71
C GLY A 75 5.26 10.35 4.42
N LYS A 76 5.99 9.27 4.72
CA LYS A 76 7.28 9.34 5.43
C LYS A 76 8.31 10.24 4.76
N HIS A 77 8.28 10.28 3.43
CA HIS A 77 9.13 11.16 2.64
C HIS A 77 8.85 12.65 2.91
N LEU A 78 7.66 13.00 3.40
CA LEU A 78 7.24 14.36 3.71
C LEU A 78 7.64 14.75 5.13
N LEU A 79 8.29 15.91 5.26
CA LEU A 79 8.74 16.47 6.54
C LEU A 79 7.60 16.60 7.56
N LYS A 80 6.38 16.94 7.12
CA LYS A 80 5.21 17.13 7.99
C LYS A 80 4.82 15.91 8.83
N HIS A 81 5.27 14.71 8.43
CA HIS A 81 5.00 13.46 9.13
C HIS A 81 6.19 13.00 9.99
N CYS A 82 7.28 13.77 10.01
CA CYS A 82 8.49 13.48 10.75
C CYS A 82 8.47 14.21 12.09
N LEU A 83 8.50 13.45 13.19
CA LEU A 83 8.74 13.99 14.52
C LEU A 83 10.19 13.63 14.92
N PRO A 84 11.15 14.55 14.76
CA PRO A 84 12.56 14.24 14.95
C PRO A 84 12.87 13.88 16.41
N GLU A 85 13.70 12.87 16.58
CA GLU A 85 14.40 12.57 17.84
C GLU A 85 15.69 13.40 17.87
N THR A 86 15.95 14.12 18.97
CA THR A 86 17.12 15.01 19.06
C THR A 86 18.37 14.28 19.51
N ASN A 87 18.22 13.20 20.28
CA ASN A 87 19.34 12.48 20.90
C ASN A 87 19.36 11.02 20.44
N TYR A 88 19.57 10.77 19.14
CA TYR A 88 19.77 9.42 18.62
C TYR A 88 21.22 9.19 18.22
N ASN A 89 21.65 7.93 18.29
CA ASN A 89 22.97 7.51 17.87
C ASN A 89 23.00 7.35 16.33
N GLN A 90 23.88 8.10 15.67
CA GLN A 90 24.03 8.09 14.21
C GLN A 90 24.49 6.73 13.66
N GLU A 91 25.42 6.04 14.32
CA GLU A 91 25.89 4.72 13.90
C GLU A 91 24.75 3.70 13.87
N LYS A 92 23.85 3.76 14.86
CA LYS A 92 22.66 2.90 14.88
C LYS A 92 21.70 3.22 13.73
N LEU A 93 21.58 4.50 13.36
CA LEU A 93 20.79 4.91 12.19
C LEU A 93 21.39 4.38 10.90
N ASP A 94 22.70 4.46 10.73
CA ASP A 94 23.39 3.99 9.52
C ASP A 94 23.30 2.47 9.39
N GLN A 95 23.49 1.74 10.49
CA GLN A 95 23.28 0.29 10.54
C GLN A 95 21.85 -0.10 10.16
N PHE A 96 20.84 0.59 10.72
CA PHE A 96 19.44 0.36 10.40
C PHE A 96 19.13 0.64 8.92
N THR A 97 19.66 1.74 8.38
CA THR A 97 19.48 2.13 6.98
C THR A 97 20.10 1.11 6.04
N ASN A 98 21.32 0.66 6.33
CA ASN A 98 22.01 -0.37 5.54
C ASN A 98 21.28 -1.72 5.57
N GLN A 99 20.76 -2.13 6.73
CA GLN A 99 19.95 -3.34 6.83
C GLN A 99 18.66 -3.23 6.01
N ASN A 100 17.97 -2.08 6.09
CA ASN A 100 16.76 -1.86 5.30
C ASN A 100 17.03 -1.78 3.80
N LYS A 101 18.18 -1.25 3.37
CA LYS A 101 18.60 -1.28 1.96
C LYS A 101 18.72 -2.72 1.46
N LYS A 102 19.41 -3.59 2.21
CA LYS A 102 19.52 -5.02 1.87
C LYS A 102 18.15 -5.70 1.81
N ARG A 103 17.27 -5.43 2.78
CA ARG A 103 15.92 -5.99 2.80
C ARG A 103 15.04 -5.49 1.65
N ALA A 104 15.17 -4.24 1.24
CA ALA A 104 14.47 -3.72 0.07
C ALA A 104 14.97 -4.36 -1.23
N LEU A 105 16.28 -4.57 -1.36
CA LEU A 105 16.83 -5.31 -2.48
C LEU A 105 16.26 -6.73 -2.54
N ASN A 106 16.20 -7.43 -1.40
CA ASN A 106 15.58 -8.76 -1.33
C ASN A 106 14.10 -8.72 -1.75
N SER A 107 13.36 -7.67 -1.38
CA SER A 107 11.97 -7.48 -1.83
C SER A 107 11.87 -7.27 -3.34
N ALA A 108 12.80 -6.53 -3.94
CA ALA A 108 12.84 -6.32 -5.39
C ALA A 108 13.17 -7.63 -6.13
N ILE A 109 14.16 -8.38 -5.65
CA ILE A 109 14.53 -9.70 -6.20
C ILE A 109 13.34 -10.65 -6.11
N PHE A 110 12.69 -10.74 -4.95
CA PHE A 110 11.49 -11.55 -4.77
C PHE A 110 10.39 -11.14 -5.76
N TRP A 111 10.16 -9.85 -5.95
CA TRP A 111 9.14 -9.37 -6.89
C TRP A 111 9.44 -9.73 -8.34
N ILE A 112 10.70 -9.61 -8.75
CA ILE A 112 11.16 -10.01 -10.09
C ILE A 112 11.00 -11.52 -10.26
N LEU A 113 11.46 -12.33 -9.31
CA LEU A 113 11.33 -13.79 -9.36
C LEU A 113 9.86 -14.25 -9.38
N LEU A 114 8.97 -13.55 -8.68
CA LEU A 114 7.54 -13.83 -8.71
C LEU A 114 6.92 -13.57 -10.09
N ASN A 115 7.37 -12.54 -10.80
CA ASN A 115 6.83 -12.15 -12.10
C ASN A 115 7.53 -12.82 -13.29
N ALA A 116 8.77 -13.30 -13.11
CA ALA A 116 9.58 -13.88 -14.17
C ALA A 116 8.93 -15.08 -14.88
N PRO A 117 8.29 -16.05 -14.18
CA PRO A 117 7.59 -17.15 -14.85
C PRO A 117 6.44 -16.67 -15.75
N PHE A 118 5.65 -15.69 -15.31
CA PHE A 118 4.56 -15.14 -16.12
C PHE A 118 5.10 -14.40 -17.35
N ALA A 119 6.17 -13.63 -17.18
CA ALA A 119 6.84 -12.97 -18.30
C ALA A 119 7.36 -13.98 -19.32
N LEU A 120 8.06 -15.03 -18.86
CA LEU A 120 8.59 -16.10 -19.70
C LEU A 120 7.48 -16.81 -20.47
N LEU A 121 6.41 -17.24 -19.79
CA LEU A 121 5.28 -17.91 -20.43
C LEU A 121 4.55 -17.03 -21.45
N PHE A 122 4.51 -15.71 -21.23
CA PHE A 122 3.96 -14.77 -22.21
C PHE A 122 4.83 -14.65 -23.46
N PHE A 123 6.15 -14.51 -23.33
CA PHE A 123 7.05 -14.44 -24.48
C PHE A 123 7.13 -15.76 -25.26
N LEU A 124 6.89 -16.89 -24.60
CA LEU A 124 6.73 -18.20 -25.25
C LEU A 124 5.36 -18.39 -25.93
N GLY A 125 4.43 -17.44 -25.78
CA GLY A 125 3.11 -17.49 -26.40
C GLY A 125 2.05 -18.32 -25.65
N TYR A 126 2.36 -18.83 -24.46
CA TYR A 126 1.42 -19.63 -23.65
C TYR A 126 0.38 -18.78 -22.91
N LEU A 127 0.69 -17.51 -22.61
CA LEU A 127 -0.22 -16.62 -21.90
C LEU A 127 -0.83 -15.58 -22.82
N HIS A 128 -2.16 -15.48 -22.81
CA HIS A 128 -2.87 -14.43 -23.52
C HIS A 128 -2.77 -13.10 -22.76
N PRO A 129 -2.72 -11.95 -23.46
CA PRO A 129 -2.78 -10.61 -22.85
C PRO A 129 -3.80 -10.42 -21.70
N ARG A 130 -5.01 -10.97 -21.83
CA ARG A 130 -6.09 -10.83 -20.84
C ARG A 130 -5.72 -11.36 -19.45
N PHE A 131 -4.84 -12.34 -19.37
CA PHE A 131 -4.31 -12.86 -18.11
C PHE A 131 -3.65 -11.75 -17.27
N PHE A 132 -2.97 -10.79 -17.91
CA PHE A 132 -2.29 -9.70 -17.20
C PHE A 132 -3.24 -8.66 -16.61
N TYR A 133 -4.43 -8.46 -17.20
CA TYR A 133 -5.47 -7.66 -16.55
C TYR A 133 -5.97 -8.33 -15.27
N TRP A 134 -6.18 -9.64 -15.31
CA TRP A 134 -6.56 -10.40 -14.12
C TRP A 134 -5.45 -10.35 -13.05
N LEU A 135 -4.19 -10.57 -13.45
CA LEU A 135 -3.04 -10.49 -12.56
C LEU A 135 -2.89 -9.10 -11.93
N PHE A 136 -3.15 -8.04 -12.70
CA PHE A 136 -3.22 -6.65 -12.20
C PHE A 136 -4.26 -6.51 -11.07
N PHE A 137 -5.51 -6.96 -11.29
CA PHE A 137 -6.54 -6.88 -10.25
C PHE A 137 -6.24 -7.76 -9.04
N LEU A 138 -5.61 -8.92 -9.26
CA LEU A 138 -5.16 -9.80 -8.20
C LEU A 138 -4.14 -9.08 -7.31
N TYR A 139 -3.10 -8.47 -7.89
CA TYR A 139 -2.11 -7.72 -7.14
C TYR A 139 -2.71 -6.47 -6.48
N TYR A 140 -3.61 -5.78 -7.17
CA TYR A 140 -4.30 -4.62 -6.64
C TYR A 140 -5.16 -4.95 -5.41
N PHE A 141 -5.82 -6.12 -5.40
CA PHE A 141 -6.51 -6.64 -4.23
C PHE A 141 -5.52 -7.03 -3.11
N PHE A 142 -4.49 -7.82 -3.45
CA PHE A 142 -3.50 -8.28 -2.46
C PHE A 142 -2.71 -7.15 -1.81
N ASP A 143 -2.50 -6.03 -2.48
CA ASP A 143 -1.92 -4.81 -1.87
C ASP A 143 -2.74 -4.37 -0.64
N THR A 144 -4.07 -4.29 -0.77
CA THR A 144 -4.93 -3.91 0.36
C THR A 144 -4.96 -4.99 1.45
N VAL A 145 -4.95 -6.28 1.07
CA VAL A 145 -4.86 -7.39 2.01
C VAL A 145 -3.54 -7.33 2.80
N CYS A 146 -2.43 -7.08 2.12
CA CYS A 146 -1.11 -6.96 2.72
C CYS A 146 -1.07 -5.87 3.79
N ILE A 147 -1.61 -4.70 3.48
CA ILE A 147 -1.56 -3.56 4.40
C ILE A 147 -2.42 -3.80 5.66
N ASN A 148 -3.54 -4.52 5.55
CA ASN A 148 -4.57 -4.55 6.59
C ASN A 148 -4.75 -5.89 7.31
N ILE A 149 -4.39 -7.00 6.67
CA ILE A 149 -4.64 -8.35 7.17
C ILE A 149 -3.31 -9.07 7.39
N PHE A 150 -2.58 -9.34 6.32
CA PHE A 150 -1.35 -10.14 6.36
C PHE A 150 -0.43 -9.85 5.18
N CYS A 151 0.83 -9.51 5.45
CA CYS A 151 1.84 -9.19 4.43
C CYS A 151 3.01 -10.18 4.47
N ILE A 152 3.22 -10.90 3.37
CA ILE A 152 4.34 -11.84 3.19
C ILE A 152 5.67 -11.10 3.27
N PHE A 153 5.77 -9.91 2.65
CA PHE A 153 6.98 -9.10 2.71
C PHE A 153 7.36 -8.73 4.15
N HIS A 154 6.38 -8.33 4.96
CA HIS A 154 6.61 -7.98 6.36
C HIS A 154 7.16 -9.16 7.15
N VAL A 155 6.53 -10.33 7.05
CA VAL A 155 6.87 -11.50 7.87
C VAL A 155 8.21 -12.11 7.47
N TYR A 156 8.44 -12.28 6.16
CA TYR A 156 9.57 -13.08 5.70
C TYR A 156 10.77 -12.25 5.24
N ILE A 157 10.56 -11.08 4.61
CA ILE A 157 11.61 -10.34 3.91
C ILE A 157 12.06 -9.09 4.69
N VAL A 158 11.14 -8.15 4.94
CA VAL A 158 11.39 -6.84 5.55
C VAL A 158 11.54 -6.94 7.07
N ARG A 159 10.83 -7.88 7.72
CA ARG A 159 10.95 -8.16 9.17
C ARG A 159 10.91 -6.91 10.05
N ASN A 160 9.98 -6.00 9.73
CA ASN A 160 9.69 -4.79 10.49
C ASN A 160 8.55 -5.06 11.50
N LYS A 161 8.23 -4.08 12.35
CA LYS A 161 7.16 -4.24 13.35
C LYS A 161 5.76 -4.05 12.78
N CYS A 162 5.62 -3.15 11.80
CA CYS A 162 4.34 -2.84 11.16
C CYS A 162 4.52 -2.09 9.84
N CYS A 163 3.43 -1.96 9.06
CA CYS A 163 3.40 -1.20 7.81
C CYS A 163 3.89 0.26 7.96
N ASN A 164 3.66 0.89 9.11
CA ASN A 164 4.15 2.26 9.37
C ASN A 164 5.67 2.34 9.44
N GLU A 165 6.39 1.26 9.74
CA GLU A 165 7.86 1.22 9.68
C GLU A 165 8.37 0.69 8.33
N CYS A 166 7.50 0.11 7.50
CA CYS A 166 7.89 -0.55 6.25
C CYS A 166 8.56 0.37 5.24
N ARG A 167 9.78 0.05 4.82
CA ARG A 167 10.55 0.82 3.83
C ARG A 167 9.98 0.73 2.41
N ILE A 168 9.37 -0.39 2.04
CA ILE A 168 8.80 -0.61 0.69
C ILE A 168 7.31 -0.27 0.61
N TYR A 169 6.77 0.51 1.56
CA TYR A 169 5.32 0.78 1.60
C TYR A 169 4.80 1.41 0.30
N ASN A 170 5.48 2.44 -0.23
CA ASN A 170 5.06 3.11 -1.47
C ASN A 170 5.45 2.34 -2.75
N TRP A 171 6.13 1.19 -2.66
CA TRP A 171 6.40 0.34 -3.83
C TRP A 171 5.15 -0.33 -4.37
N SER A 172 4.08 -0.41 -3.56
CA SER A 172 2.84 -1.10 -3.92
C SER A 172 2.25 -0.66 -5.25
N ASN A 173 2.28 0.65 -5.56
CA ASN A 173 1.77 1.16 -6.83
C ASN A 173 2.50 0.57 -8.03
N PHE A 174 3.83 0.55 -7.97
CA PHE A 174 4.63 -0.04 -9.02
C PHE A 174 4.42 -1.56 -9.10
N MET A 175 4.32 -2.23 -7.95
CA MET A 175 4.11 -3.67 -7.89
C MET A 175 2.76 -4.06 -8.49
N TYR A 176 1.64 -3.48 -8.06
CA TYR A 176 0.36 -3.86 -8.67
C TYR A 176 0.24 -3.42 -10.13
N CYS A 177 0.93 -2.36 -10.57
CA CYS A 177 0.98 -1.96 -11.99
C CYS A 177 1.92 -2.83 -12.85
N THR A 178 2.78 -3.68 -12.25
CA THR A 178 3.76 -4.49 -13.00
C THR A 178 3.13 -5.32 -14.13
N PRO A 179 1.98 -6.01 -13.96
CA PRO A 179 1.35 -6.77 -15.04
C PRO A 179 0.94 -5.92 -16.26
N LEU A 180 0.71 -4.62 -16.08
CA LEU A 180 0.30 -3.73 -17.17
C LEU A 180 1.41 -3.49 -18.20
N LEU A 181 2.68 -3.82 -17.89
CA LEU A 181 3.80 -3.71 -18.83
C LEU A 181 3.55 -4.51 -20.11
N PHE A 182 2.88 -5.65 -19.98
CA PHE A 182 2.59 -6.56 -21.09
C PHE A 182 1.39 -6.10 -21.95
N MET A 183 0.66 -5.07 -21.51
CA MET A 183 -0.59 -4.61 -22.13
C MET A 183 -0.40 -3.22 -22.78
N PRO A 184 0.06 -3.14 -24.04
CA PRO A 184 0.42 -1.88 -24.66
C PRO A 184 -0.83 -1.04 -24.96
N ASN A 185 -1.08 -0.02 -24.13
CA ASN A 185 -1.98 1.09 -24.43
C ASN A 185 -1.64 2.31 -23.55
N PHE A 186 -2.12 3.47 -23.96
CA PHE A 186 -1.85 4.74 -23.27
C PHE A 186 -2.28 4.74 -21.80
N TRP A 187 -3.46 4.20 -21.50
CA TRP A 187 -4.03 4.17 -20.14
C TRP A 187 -3.18 3.33 -19.19
N ASN A 188 -2.72 2.18 -19.63
CA ASN A 188 -1.87 1.30 -18.85
C ASN A 188 -0.48 1.91 -18.64
N TYR A 189 0.15 2.41 -19.70
CA TYR A 189 1.51 2.95 -19.61
C TYR A 189 1.59 4.25 -18.84
N SER A 190 0.56 5.09 -18.86
CA SER A 190 0.49 6.27 -17.99
C SER A 190 0.40 5.91 -16.50
N LEU A 191 -0.31 4.82 -16.12
CA LEU A 191 -0.30 4.32 -14.74
C LEU A 191 1.08 3.81 -14.33
N ILE A 192 1.74 3.06 -15.20
CA ILE A 192 3.11 2.56 -14.96
C ILE A 192 4.06 3.74 -14.78
N PHE A 193 4.01 4.73 -15.68
CA PHE A 193 4.83 5.93 -15.60
C PHE A 193 4.64 6.68 -14.28
N LEU A 194 3.37 6.91 -13.87
CA LEU A 194 3.07 7.56 -12.61
C LEU A 194 3.55 6.75 -11.40
N SER A 195 3.41 5.42 -11.45
CA SER A 195 3.91 4.53 -10.40
C SER A 195 5.44 4.57 -10.26
N ILE A 196 6.16 4.71 -11.37
CA ILE A 196 7.62 4.87 -11.40
C ILE A 196 8.02 6.22 -10.81
N ILE A 197 7.31 7.31 -11.13
CA ILE A 197 7.55 8.62 -10.51
C ILE A 197 7.43 8.53 -8.99
N ILE A 198 6.38 7.89 -8.48
CA ILE A 198 6.18 7.69 -7.03
C ILE A 198 7.33 6.88 -6.42
N LEU A 199 7.75 5.80 -7.11
CA LEU A 199 8.86 4.96 -6.68
C LEU A 199 10.16 5.77 -6.60
N ILE A 200 10.50 6.51 -7.66
CA ILE A 200 11.71 7.34 -7.72
C ILE A 200 11.67 8.41 -6.63
N GLN A 201 10.56 9.15 -6.49
CA GLN A 201 10.41 10.16 -5.44
C GLN A 201 10.66 9.57 -4.05
N TRP A 202 10.12 8.38 -3.79
CA TRP A 202 10.31 7.69 -2.52
C TRP A 202 11.77 7.28 -2.30
N GLU A 203 12.42 6.66 -3.30
CA GLU A 203 13.81 6.21 -3.21
C GLU A 203 14.80 7.38 -3.06
N VAL A 204 14.58 8.47 -3.81
CA VAL A 204 15.33 9.73 -3.66
C VAL A 204 15.19 10.27 -2.24
N SER A 205 13.97 10.26 -1.69
CA SER A 205 13.75 10.71 -0.32
C SER A 205 14.42 9.81 0.73
N VAL A 206 14.44 8.49 0.51
CA VAL A 206 15.18 7.55 1.37
C VAL A 206 16.68 7.83 1.33
N HIS A 207 17.21 8.19 0.17
CA HIS A 207 18.63 8.48 -0.01
C HIS A 207 19.06 9.80 0.66
N PHE A 208 18.32 10.88 0.42
CA PHE A 208 18.66 12.20 0.97
C PHE A 208 18.22 12.40 2.42
N HIS A 209 17.18 11.69 2.85
CA HIS A 209 16.57 11.87 4.18
C HIS A 209 16.30 10.53 4.90
N PRO A 210 17.33 9.68 5.11
CA PRO A 210 17.17 8.39 5.78
C PRO A 210 16.57 8.51 7.19
N GLU A 211 16.80 9.64 7.86
CA GLU A 211 16.28 9.94 9.19
C GLU A 211 14.74 9.93 9.25
N ARG A 212 14.06 10.22 8.14
CA ARG A 212 12.59 10.22 8.09
C ARG A 212 12.00 8.81 8.07
N PHE A 213 12.78 7.82 7.65
CA PHE A 213 12.36 6.43 7.43
C PHE A 213 12.74 5.48 8.57
N SER A 214 13.42 5.98 9.60
CA SER A 214 13.89 5.19 10.73
C SER A 214 13.14 5.48 12.02
N SER A 215 12.75 4.41 12.72
CA SER A 215 12.13 4.53 14.05
C SER A 215 13.09 5.01 15.14
N ILE A 216 14.39 5.07 14.84
CA ILE A 216 15.45 5.60 15.71
C ILE A 216 15.42 7.13 15.73
N SER A 217 15.24 7.75 14.58
CA SER A 217 15.32 9.21 14.38
C SER A 217 13.95 9.87 14.18
N ASN A 218 12.93 9.13 13.77
CA ASN A 218 11.56 9.62 13.59
C ASN A 218 10.60 8.94 14.57
N ARG A 219 10.19 9.69 15.60
CA ARG A 219 9.30 9.22 16.67
C ARG A 219 7.93 8.81 16.15
N THR A 220 7.42 9.38 15.06
CA THR A 220 6.12 9.02 14.45
C THR A 220 6.06 7.55 14.02
N LEU A 221 7.21 6.93 13.76
CA LEU A 221 7.30 5.52 13.37
C LEU A 221 7.26 4.57 14.59
N GLN A 222 7.45 5.09 15.80
CA GLN A 222 7.40 4.33 17.04
C GLN A 222 5.96 4.12 17.50
N CYS A 223 5.65 2.93 18.04
CA CYS A 223 4.31 2.62 18.54
C CYS A 223 3.82 3.61 19.62
N LYS A 224 4.73 4.23 20.39
CA LYS A 224 4.38 5.20 21.44
C LYS A 224 3.74 6.48 20.89
N HIS A 225 4.13 6.92 19.69
CA HIS A 225 3.66 8.17 19.07
C HIS A 225 2.89 7.92 17.76
N CYS A 226 2.44 6.68 17.53
CA CYS A 226 1.74 6.31 16.32
C CYS A 226 0.32 6.91 16.32
N PRO A 227 -0.05 7.75 15.34
CA PRO A 227 -1.38 8.36 15.29
C PRO A 227 -2.46 7.38 14.78
N HIS A 228 -2.07 6.18 14.36
CA HIS A 228 -2.97 5.21 13.72
C HIS A 228 -3.49 4.17 14.72
N LYS A 229 -4.79 3.85 14.59
CA LYS A 229 -5.38 2.67 15.23
C LYS A 229 -4.87 1.41 14.52
N CYS A 230 -3.85 0.76 15.08
CA CYS A 230 -3.33 -0.51 14.58
C CYS A 230 -3.51 -1.62 15.62
N ARG A 231 -3.46 -2.89 15.19
CA ARG A 231 -3.64 -4.09 16.04
C ARG A 231 -2.79 -4.04 17.33
N TYR A 232 -1.60 -3.48 17.25
CA TYR A 232 -0.66 -3.35 18.36
C TYR A 232 -0.94 -2.14 19.29
N ASN A 233 -1.63 -1.10 18.81
CA ASN A 233 -1.96 0.10 19.59
C ASN A 233 -3.39 0.04 20.17
N THR A 234 -4.28 -0.81 19.63
CA THR A 234 -5.66 -0.96 20.12
C THR A 234 -5.73 -1.34 21.60
N ASN A 235 -4.84 -2.20 22.09
CA ASN A 235 -4.81 -2.60 23.51
C ASN A 235 -4.38 -1.46 24.46
N LYS A 236 -3.66 -0.46 23.95
CA LYS A 236 -3.15 0.66 24.77
C LYS A 236 -4.18 1.76 24.92
N HIS A 237 -4.93 2.06 23.85
CA HIS A 237 -6.01 3.05 23.90
C HIS A 237 -7.19 2.61 24.78
N THR A 238 -7.56 1.32 24.76
CA THR A 238 -8.60 0.79 25.67
C THR A 238 -8.17 0.85 27.12
N LEU A 239 -6.90 0.51 27.44
CA LEU A 239 -6.39 0.60 28.81
C LEU A 239 -6.34 2.04 29.32
N ILE A 240 -5.83 2.99 28.53
CA ILE A 240 -5.75 4.41 28.91
C ILE A 240 -7.16 5.02 29.04
N GLN A 241 -8.09 4.69 28.13
CA GLN A 241 -9.48 5.13 28.26
C GLN A 241 -10.14 4.55 29.51
N TRP A 242 -9.85 3.30 29.86
CA TRP A 242 -10.37 2.65 31.06
C TRP A 242 -9.79 3.26 32.34
N ILE A 243 -8.47 3.50 32.40
CA ILE A 243 -7.79 4.19 33.51
C ILE A 243 -8.33 5.60 33.69
N ASN A 244 -8.50 6.37 32.61
CA ASN A 244 -9.05 7.73 32.68
C ASN A 244 -10.51 7.72 33.16
N LYS A 245 -11.31 6.73 32.73
CA LYS A 245 -12.69 6.56 33.18
C LYS A 245 -12.78 6.18 34.66
N ILE A 246 -11.86 5.35 35.15
CA ILE A 246 -11.73 5.04 36.59
C ILE A 246 -11.25 6.24 37.37
N GLY A 247 -10.24 6.97 36.88
CA GLY A 247 -9.73 8.19 37.51
C GLY A 247 -10.81 9.25 37.67
N GLN A 248 -11.63 9.47 36.64
CA GLN A 248 -12.80 10.36 36.73
C GLN A 248 -13.88 9.84 37.68
N SER A 249 -14.15 8.53 37.68
CA SER A 249 -15.12 7.92 38.60
C SER A 249 -14.69 8.04 40.07
N LEU A 250 -13.41 7.82 40.36
CA LEU A 250 -12.83 7.97 41.69
C LEU A 250 -12.82 9.44 42.12
N TYR A 251 -12.39 10.36 41.24
CA TYR A 251 -12.42 11.80 41.51
C TYR A 251 -13.84 12.28 41.87
N ASN A 252 -14.86 11.85 41.11
CA ASN A 252 -16.25 12.20 41.41
C ASN A 252 -16.74 11.59 42.73
N LYS A 253 -16.37 10.34 43.06
CA LYS A 253 -16.68 9.73 44.36
C LYS A 253 -16.04 10.48 45.53
N PHE A 254 -14.77 10.87 45.41
CA PHE A 254 -14.08 11.63 46.47
C PHE A 254 -14.61 13.07 46.62
N LYS A 255 -15.10 13.68 45.53
CA LYS A 255 -15.75 15.00 45.58
C LYS A 255 -17.09 14.96 46.34
N HIS A 256 -17.87 13.88 46.20
CA HIS A 256 -19.14 13.70 46.92
C HIS A 256 -18.98 13.22 48.36
N ALA A 257 -17.84 12.64 48.74
CA ALA A 257 -17.56 12.25 50.13
C ALA A 257 -17.03 13.40 51.01
N LYS A 258 -16.80 14.59 50.42
CA LYS A 258 -16.31 15.80 51.09
C LYS A 258 -17.35 16.91 51.21
N SER A 259 -18.60 16.66 50.78
CA SER A 259 -19.79 17.49 51.00
C SER A 259 -20.70 16.83 52.02
#